data_AF-L0PD72-F1
#
_entry.id   AF-L0PD72-F1
#
_cell.length_a   1.000
_cell.length_b   1.000
_cell.length_c   1.000
_cell.angle_alpha   90.00
_cell.angle_beta   90.00
_cell.angle_gamma   90.00
#
_symmetry.space_group_name_H-M   'P 1'
#
loop_
_entity.id
_entity.type
_entity.pdbx_description
1 polymer ?
#
loop_
_entity_poly.entity_id
_entity_poly.type
_entity_poly.pdbx_seq_one_letter_code
_entity_poly.pdbx_strand_id
1 'polypeptide(L)'
;MRLFFVEKNISNYDPASARILIFHSACAIEVDISLLISNLRFNIGDWVFVIGIIDQVSINMSWKDFSCSRYFRIIEGYILRAIIFWNAGNIDIDKYEKVVKKRLES
;
A
#
# COMPACT_ATOMS: atom_id res chain seq x y z
N MET A 1 -8.09 -5.95 -16.14
CA MET A 1 -8.18 -5.71 -14.68
C MET A 1 -7.09 -6.52 -14.01
N ARG A 2 -6.09 -5.88 -13.40
CA ARG A 2 -5.04 -6.57 -12.63
C ARG A 2 -5.32 -6.31 -11.16
N LEU A 3 -5.58 -7.37 -10.40
CA LEU A 3 -5.71 -7.33 -8.95
C LEU A 3 -4.29 -7.31 -8.39
N PHE A 4 -3.98 -6.26 -7.63
CA PHE A 4 -2.69 -6.17 -6.96
C PHE A 4 -2.89 -6.51 -5.50
N PHE A 5 -2.08 -7.45 -5.04
CA PHE A 5 -1.97 -7.78 -3.64
C PHE A 5 -0.81 -6.98 -3.08
N VAL A 6 -1.10 -6.18 -2.07
CA VAL A 6 -0.13 -5.27 -1.47
C VAL A 6 -0.12 -5.52 0.03
N GLU A 7 0.91 -6.25 0.47
CA GLU A 7 1.31 -6.40 1.86
C GLU A 7 2.25 -5.29 2.21
N LYS A 8 1.87 -4.34 3.06
CA LYS A 8 2.86 -3.36 3.50
C LYS A 8 2.56 -2.68 4.83
N ASN A 9 3.59 -2.02 5.36
CA ASN A 9 3.53 -1.26 6.59
C ASN A 9 2.90 0.12 6.35
N ILE A 10 1.87 0.48 7.11
CA ILE A 10 1.30 1.83 7.07
C ILE A 10 2.31 2.81 7.65
N SER A 11 2.90 3.65 6.81
CA SER A 11 3.81 4.69 7.26
C SER A 11 3.12 5.98 7.65
N ASN A 12 2.05 6.33 6.94
CA ASN A 12 1.40 7.62 7.07
C ASN A 12 -0.01 7.60 6.48
N TYR A 13 -0.86 8.51 6.96
CA TYR A 13 -2.26 8.63 6.57
C TYR A 13 -2.63 10.12 6.48
N ASP A 14 -3.14 10.53 5.34
CA ASP A 14 -3.75 11.85 5.13
C ASP A 14 -5.28 11.72 5.21
N PRO A 15 -5.92 12.17 6.30
CA PRO A 15 -7.36 12.09 6.46
C PRO A 15 -8.13 13.01 5.52
N ALA A 16 -7.54 14.10 5.03
CA ALA A 16 -8.23 15.05 4.16
C ALA A 16 -8.45 14.48 2.76
N SER A 17 -7.49 13.74 2.23
CA SER A 17 -7.59 13.08 0.93
C SER A 17 -7.98 11.60 1.03
N ALA A 18 -8.11 11.06 2.24
CA ALA A 18 -8.35 9.64 2.51
C ALA A 18 -7.31 8.73 1.86
N ARG A 19 -6.03 9.11 1.95
CA ARG A 19 -4.92 8.39 1.34
C ARG A 19 -3.94 7.87 2.37
N ILE A 20 -3.51 6.62 2.18
CA ILE A 20 -2.50 5.95 3.00
C ILE A 20 -1.25 5.77 2.16
N LEU A 21 -0.09 6.04 2.74
CA LEU A 21 1.18 5.62 2.19
C LEU A 21 1.56 4.27 2.82
N ILE A 22 1.78 3.25 1.99
CA ILE A 22 2.13 1.91 2.47
C ILE A 22 3.50 1.50 1.88
N PHE A 23 4.40 0.97 2.73
CA PHE A 23 5.78 0.58 2.38
C PHE A 23 6.04 -0.92 2.44
N HIS A 24 6.59 -1.47 1.36
CA HIS A 24 7.12 -2.83 1.30
C HIS A 24 8.57 -2.80 0.86
N SER A 25 9.48 -3.32 1.69
CA SER A 25 10.92 -3.24 1.45
C SER A 25 11.36 -1.78 1.16
N ALA A 26 12.00 -1.52 0.02
CA ALA A 26 12.41 -0.18 -0.40
C ALA A 26 11.37 0.56 -1.27
N CYS A 27 10.12 0.07 -1.35
CA CYS A 27 9.11 0.60 -2.27
C CYS A 27 7.82 1.03 -1.56
N ALA A 28 7.37 2.26 -1.81
CA ALA A 28 6.11 2.80 -1.31
C ALA A 28 5.06 2.91 -2.42
N ILE A 29 3.78 2.77 -2.06
CA ILE A 29 2.66 3.10 -2.96
C ILE A 29 1.61 3.88 -2.17
N GLU A 30 1.03 4.88 -2.83
CA GLU A 30 -0.11 5.62 -2.31
C GLU A 30 -1.40 4.83 -2.56
N VAL A 31 -2.22 4.71 -1.52
CA VAL A 31 -3.45 3.92 -1.52
C VAL A 31 -4.60 4.83 -1.16
N ASP A 32 -5.57 4.93 -2.06
CA ASP A 32 -6.82 5.64 -1.84
C ASP A 32 -7.80 4.70 -1.14
N ILE A 33 -8.21 5.06 0.08
CA ILE A 33 -9.16 4.30 0.90
C ILE A 33 -10.51 5.02 1.04
N SER A 34 -10.79 6.01 0.20
CA SER A 34 -12.02 6.83 0.28
C SER A 34 -13.30 6.02 0.30
N LEU A 35 -13.34 4.87 -0.38
CA LEU A 35 -14.49 3.96 -0.42
C LEU A 35 -14.67 3.12 0.86
N LEU A 36 -13.69 3.10 1.76
CA LEU A 36 -13.61 2.16 2.88
C LEU A 36 -13.55 2.84 4.26
N ILE A 37 -13.47 4.17 4.32
CA ILE A 37 -13.18 4.95 5.55
C ILE A 37 -14.06 4.57 6.74
N SER A 38 -15.36 4.35 6.51
CA SER A 38 -16.34 4.21 7.59
C SER A 38 -16.14 3.00 8.51
N ASN A 39 -15.39 1.98 8.05
CA ASN A 39 -15.19 0.73 8.80
C ASN A 39 -13.71 0.37 9.00
N LEU A 40 -12.79 1.27 8.67
CA LEU A 40 -11.36 0.97 8.75
C LEU A 40 -10.78 1.23 10.13
N ARG A 41 -10.12 0.21 10.68
CA ARG A 41 -9.27 0.31 11.88
C ARG A 41 -7.87 -0.20 11.53
N PHE A 42 -6.90 0.68 11.65
CA PHE A 42 -5.49 0.37 11.46
C PHE A 42 -4.64 1.34 12.28
N ASN A 43 -3.41 0.94 12.57
CA ASN A 43 -2.39 1.78 13.19
C ASN A 43 -1.22 1.96 12.22
N ILE A 44 -0.50 3.08 12.39
CA ILE A 44 0.82 3.23 11.77
C ILE A 44 1.72 2.09 12.28
N GLY A 45 2.45 1.44 11.37
CA GLY A 45 3.24 0.26 11.69
C GLY A 45 2.55 -1.07 11.39
N ASP A 46 1.22 -1.08 11.23
CA ASP A 46 0.49 -2.32 10.95
C ASP A 46 0.84 -2.87 9.57
N TRP A 47 0.99 -4.19 9.50
CA TRP A 47 0.91 -4.92 8.25
C TRP A 47 -0.54 -4.99 7.80
N VAL A 48 -0.78 -4.61 6.55
CA VAL A 48 -2.11 -4.67 5.95
C VAL A 48 -2.09 -5.38 4.62
N PHE A 49 -3.21 -6.01 4.32
CA PHE A 49 -3.51 -6.52 3.00
C PHE A 49 -4.43 -5.53 2.28
N VAL A 50 -4.07 -5.20 1.05
CA VAL A 50 -4.88 -4.36 0.19
C VAL A 50 -5.13 -5.06 -1.13
N ILE A 51 -6.39 -5.09 -1.55
CA ILE A 51 -6.81 -5.45 -2.89
C ILE A 51 -7.48 -4.23 -3.51
N GLY A 52 -7.01 -3.86 -4.70
CA GLY A 52 -7.52 -2.67 -5.37
C GLY A 52 -7.22 -2.64 -6.87
N ILE A 53 -7.61 -1.54 -7.48
CA ILE A 53 -7.33 -1.22 -8.88
C ILE A 53 -6.25 -0.13 -8.89
N ILE A 54 -5.24 -0.31 -9.75
CA ILE A 54 -4.23 0.73 -9.97
C ILE A 54 -4.76 1.73 -11.00
N ASP A 55 -4.82 2.99 -10.60
CA ASP A 55 -5.13 4.12 -11.45
C ASP A 55 -3.84 4.90 -11.73
N GLN A 56 -3.65 5.31 -12.99
CA GLN A 56 -2.58 6.22 -13.37
C GLN A 56 -3.03 7.66 -13.09
N VAL A 57 -2.23 8.42 -12.36
CA VAL A 57 -2.50 9.80 -11.99
C VAL A 57 -1.38 10.72 -12.45
N SER A 58 -1.69 11.99 -12.67
CA SER A 58 -0.64 13.00 -12.87
C SER A 58 0.26 13.05 -11.64
N ILE A 59 1.56 13.36 -11.83
CA ILE A 59 2.57 13.41 -10.77
C ILE A 59 2.21 14.53 -9.78
N ASN A 60 1.31 14.22 -8.86
CA ASN A 60 0.87 15.09 -7.79
C ASN A 60 0.67 14.24 -6.54
N MET A 61 1.76 13.60 -6.11
CA MET A 61 1.76 12.83 -4.88
C MET A 61 1.71 13.78 -3.69
N SER A 62 0.84 13.48 -2.73
CA SER A 62 0.73 14.20 -1.46
C SER A 62 1.98 14.03 -0.57
N TRP A 63 2.88 13.12 -0.95
CA TRP A 63 4.00 12.63 -0.14
C TRP A 63 5.38 12.94 -0.76
N LYS A 64 5.54 14.09 -1.43
CA LYS A 64 6.80 14.48 -2.10
C LYS A 64 8.03 14.46 -1.18
N ASP A 65 7.85 14.75 0.11
CA ASP A 65 8.96 14.73 1.06
C ASP A 65 9.51 13.30 1.29
N PHE A 66 8.67 12.28 1.14
CA PHE A 66 9.09 10.87 1.25
C PHE A 66 9.78 10.37 -0.02
N SER A 67 9.48 10.94 -1.21
CA SER A 67 10.14 10.52 -2.47
C SER A 67 11.59 11.01 -2.58
N CYS A 68 11.96 12.04 -1.81
CA CYS A 68 13.33 12.55 -1.72
C CYS A 68 14.26 11.70 -0.84
N SER A 69 13.74 10.67 -0.15
CA SER A 69 14.56 9.77 0.67
C SER A 69 15.38 8.82 -0.21
N ARG A 70 16.70 8.78 -0.03
CA ARG A 70 17.59 7.85 -0.76
C ARG A 70 17.31 6.37 -0.46
N TYR A 71 16.56 6.08 0.60
CA TYR A 71 16.30 4.74 1.09
C TYR A 71 15.01 4.12 0.54
N PHE A 72 14.09 4.94 0.01
CA PHE A 72 12.79 4.47 -0.42
C PHE A 72 12.36 5.09 -1.75
N ARG A 73 11.73 4.28 -2.60
CA ARG A 73 11.17 4.69 -3.88
C ARG A 73 9.65 4.67 -3.80
N ILE A 74 9.01 5.82 -3.97
CA ILE A 74 7.55 5.86 -4.16
C ILE A 74 7.26 5.55 -5.63
N ILE A 75 6.28 4.70 -5.90
CA ILE A 75 5.82 4.42 -7.26
C ILE A 75 5.06 5.64 -7.78
N GLU A 76 5.76 6.53 -8.48
CA GLU A 76 5.19 7.80 -8.94
C GLU A 76 4.17 7.61 -10.07
N GLY A 77 3.14 8.46 -10.09
CA GLY A 77 2.14 8.48 -11.15
C GLY A 77 1.11 7.34 -11.07
N TYR A 78 1.08 6.59 -9.98
CA TYR A 78 0.10 5.54 -9.73
C TYR A 78 -0.47 5.61 -8.32
N ILE A 79 -1.78 5.41 -8.20
CA ILE A 79 -2.47 5.23 -6.92
C ILE A 79 -3.21 3.90 -6.97
N LEU A 80 -3.17 3.15 -5.88
CA LEU A 80 -4.00 1.96 -5.70
C LEU A 80 -5.32 2.38 -5.05
N ARG A 81 -6.43 2.36 -5.79
CA ARG A 81 -7.76 2.53 -5.20
C ARG A 81 -8.19 1.23 -4.53
N ALA A 82 -8.25 1.24 -3.21
CA ALA A 82 -8.58 0.06 -2.41
C ALA A 82 -10.07 -0.31 -2.55
N ILE A 83 -10.31 -1.60 -2.77
CA ILE A 83 -11.65 -2.23 -2.75
C ILE A 83 -11.81 -3.06 -1.47
N ILE A 84 -10.72 -3.72 -1.04
CA ILE A 84 -10.67 -4.47 0.22
C ILE A 84 -9.39 -4.07 0.94
N PHE A 85 -9.50 -3.82 2.23
CA PHE A 85 -8.38 -3.45 3.09
C PHE A 85 -8.59 -4.06 4.48
N TRP A 86 -7.59 -4.77 5.00
CA TRP A 86 -7.66 -5.33 6.34
C TRP A 86 -6.28 -5.51 6.97
N ASN A 87 -6.24 -5.51 8.30
CA ASN A 87 -5.03 -5.75 9.08
C ASN A 87 -4.60 -7.23 8.96
N ALA A 88 -3.30 -7.46 8.74
CA ALA A 88 -2.71 -8.78 8.54
C ALA A 88 -2.32 -9.49 9.84
N GLY A 89 -2.40 -8.80 10.97
CA GLY A 89 -2.07 -9.30 12.30
C GLY A 89 -0.60 -9.67 12.43
N ASN A 90 -0.34 -10.75 13.17
CA ASN A 90 1.01 -11.28 13.39
C ASN A 90 1.44 -12.24 12.26
N ILE A 91 1.25 -11.82 11.01
CA ILE A 91 1.68 -12.62 9.86
C ILE A 91 3.21 -12.78 9.84
N ASP A 92 3.65 -13.99 9.50
CA ASP A 92 5.05 -14.27 9.17
C ASP A 92 5.31 -13.85 7.70
N ILE A 93 5.88 -12.65 7.55
CA ILE A 93 6.13 -12.01 6.25
C ILE A 93 7.11 -12.83 5.41
N ASP A 94 8.21 -13.31 6.01
CA ASP A 94 9.23 -14.09 5.30
C ASP A 94 8.64 -15.37 4.70
N LYS A 95 7.74 -16.03 5.44
CA LYS A 95 7.03 -17.22 4.96
C LYS A 95 6.04 -16.86 3.87
N TYR A 96 5.31 -15.76 4.02
CA TYR A 96 4.33 -15.33 3.04
C TYR A 96 4.98 -15.02 1.68
N GLU A 97 6.03 -14.20 1.67
CA GLU A 97 6.74 -13.79 0.45
C GLU A 97 7.28 -15.01 -0.31
N LYS A 98 7.81 -16.00 0.41
CA LYS A 98 8.27 -17.27 -0.19
C LYS A 98 7.14 -18.00 -0.90
N VAL A 99 5.95 -18.04 -0.32
CA VAL A 99 4.77 -18.70 -0.93
C VAL A 99 4.31 -17.93 -2.17
N VAL A 100 4.21 -16.61 -2.11
CA VAL A 100 3.80 -15.79 -3.26
C VAL A 100 4.80 -15.91 -4.40
N LYS A 101 6.09 -15.79 -4.11
CA LYS A 101 7.15 -15.94 -5.12
C LYS A 101 7.05 -17.28 -5.82
N LYS A 102 6.93 -18.38 -5.07
CA LYS A 102 6.76 -19.72 -5.63
C LYS A 102 5.52 -19.82 -6.54
N ARG A 103 4.41 -19.18 -6.16
CA ARG A 103 3.16 -19.18 -6.96
C ARG A 103 3.24 -18.33 -8.22
N LEU A 104 4.02 -17.25 -8.22
CA LEU A 104 4.21 -16.39 -9.40
C LEU A 104 5.22 -16.98 -10.40
N GLU A 105 6.13 -17.83 -9.92
CA GLU A 105 7.13 -18.54 -10.74
C GLU A 105 6.60 -19.87 -11.32
N SER A 106 5.40 -20.32 -10.90
CA SER A 106 4.73 -21.54 -11.40
C SER A 106 3.76 -21.22 -12.53
#